data_AF-A0A5K3FIK8-F1
#
_entry.id   AF-A0A5K3FIK8-F1
#
_cell.length_a   1.000
_cell.length_b   1.000
_cell.length_c   1.000
_cell.angle_alpha   90.00
_cell.angle_beta   90.00
_cell.angle_gamma   90.00
#
_symmetry.space_group_name_H-M   'P 1'
#
loop_
_entity.id
_entity.type
_entity.pdbx_description
1 polymer ?
#
loop_
_entity_poly.entity_id
_entity_poly.type
_entity_poly.pdbx_seq_one_letter_code
_entity_poly.pdbx_strand_id
1 'polypeptide(L)' 'MRIKRFLLRYYPPGIILEYQQGGCIRMRTIDLLRLDFLTDSEALAKQIVKFEPLLMQKRADQVEKLIERLKVMAS' A
#
# COMPACT_ATOMS: atom_id res chain seq x y z
N MET A 1 -16.43 0.64 -7.96
CA MET A 1 -15.39 -0.09 -7.18
C MET A 1 -15.26 0.55 -5.82
N ARG A 2 -15.08 -0.25 -4.76
CA ARG A 2 -14.95 0.26 -3.38
C ARG A 2 -13.82 -0.45 -2.67
N ILE A 3 -12.83 0.30 -2.19
CA ILE A 3 -11.79 -0.24 -1.28
C ILE A 3 -12.47 -0.61 0.04
N LYS A 4 -12.26 -1.85 0.50
CA LYS A 4 -12.76 -2.37 1.77
C LYS A 4 -11.75 -2.13 2.88
N ARG A 5 -10.51 -2.59 2.71
CA ARG A 5 -9.45 -2.44 3.71
C ARG A 5 -8.05 -2.55 3.10
N PHE A 6 -7.08 -2.08 3.86
CA PHE A 6 -5.65 -2.27 3.60
C PHE A 6 -5.13 -3.32 4.58
N LEU A 7 -4.32 -4.24 4.09
CA LEU A 7 -3.65 -5.26 4.90
C LEU A 7 -2.15 -5.10 4.71
N LEU A 8 -1.40 -5.24 5.80
CA LEU A 8 0.06 -5.27 5.76
C LEU A 8 0.52 -6.70 5.53
N ARG A 9 1.49 -6.89 4.64
CA ARG A 9 2.20 -8.14 4.43
C ARG A 9 3.66 -7.91 4.81
N TYR A 10 4.15 -8.59 5.83
CA TYR A 10 5.48 -8.35 6.37
C TYR A 10 6.59 -9.08 5.59
N TYR A 11 6.32 -10.27 5.08
CA TYR A 11 7.31 -11.08 4.35
C TYR A 11 6.74 -11.66 3.05
N PRO A 12 7.28 -11.28 1.87
CA PRO A 12 8.10 -10.07 1.65
C PRO A 12 7.27 -8.79 1.91
N PRO A 13 7.90 -7.66 2.26
CA PRO A 13 7.17 -6.43 2.60
C PRO A 13 6.24 -5.99 1.46
N GLY A 14 5.02 -5.62 1.82
CA GLY A 14 4.00 -5.23 0.85
C GLY A 14 2.69 -4.81 1.49
N ILE A 15 1.84 -4.21 0.66
CA ILE A 15 0.49 -3.76 1.04
C ILE A 15 -0.51 -4.49 0.17
N ILE A 16 -1.53 -5.11 0.79
CA ILE A 16 -2.63 -5.76 0.09
C ILE A 16 -3.87 -4.88 0.18
N LEU A 17 -4.43 -4.55 -0.98
CA LEU A 17 -5.66 -3.81 -1.17
C LEU A 17 -6.81 -4.81 -1.36
N GLU A 18 -7.71 -4.89 -0.40
CA GLU A 18 -8.98 -5.61 -0.58
C GLU A 18 -10.03 -4.63 -1.13
N TYR A 19 -10.66 -4.97 -2.24
CA TYR A 19 -11.67 -4.13 -2.87
C TYR A 19 -12.81 -4.95 -3.46
N GLN A 20 -13.98 -4.31 -3.58
CA GLN A 20 -15.15 -4.90 -4.19
C GLN A 20 -15.35 -4.37 -5.61
N GLN A 21 -15.52 -5.30 -6.57
CA GLN A 21 -15.78 -5.03 -7.97
C GLN A 21 -16.82 -6.03 -8.48
N GLY A 22 -17.96 -5.54 -8.97
CA GLY A 22 -19.02 -6.39 -9.54
C GLY A 22 -19.59 -7.42 -8.56
N GLY A 23 -19.72 -7.07 -7.27
CA GLY A 23 -20.21 -7.99 -6.24
C GLY A 23 -19.14 -8.94 -5.66
N CYS A 24 -18.01 -9.12 -6.33
CA CYS A 24 -16.92 -9.97 -5.86
C CYS A 24 -15.88 -9.19 -5.04
N ILE A 25 -15.30 -9.84 -4.04
CA ILE A 25 -14.12 -9.35 -3.31
C ILE A 25 -12.88 -9.76 -4.10
N ARG A 26 -11.99 -8.80 -4.33
CA ARG A 26 -10.71 -8.99 -5.01
C ARG A 26 -9.59 -8.41 -4.16
N MET A 27 -8.39 -8.92 -4.37
CA MET A 27 -7.18 -8.47 -3.71
C MET A 27 -6.18 -8.00 -4.76
N ARG A 28 -5.53 -6.87 -4.50
CA ARG A 28 -4.39 -6.37 -5.29
C ARG A 28 -3.22 -6.19 -4.35
N THR A 29 -2.08 -6.72 -4.73
CA THR A 29 -0.86 -6.68 -3.93
C THR A 29 0.09 -5.65 -4.51
N ILE A 30 0.64 -4.80 -3.64
CA ILE A 30 1.72 -3.85 -3.94
C ILE A 30 2.96 -4.37 -3.23
N ASP A 31 3.92 -4.87 -3.98
CA ASP A 31 5.17 -5.38 -3.44
C ASP A 31 6.14 -4.23 -3.17
N LEU A 32 6.70 -4.20 -1.95
CA LEU A 32 7.64 -3.19 -1.49
C LEU A 32 9.03 -3.82 -1.28
N LEU A 33 9.51 -4.55 -2.30
CA LEU A 33 10.69 -5.42 -2.21
C LEU A 33 12.00 -4.70 -1.88
N ARG A 34 12.05 -3.39 -2.11
CA ARG A 34 13.22 -2.53 -1.84
C ARG A 34 12.94 -1.52 -0.72
N LEU A 35 12.02 -1.85 0.18
CA LEU A 35 11.74 -1.02 1.34
C LEU A 35 12.88 -1.13 2.34
N ASP A 36 13.51 -0.01 2.64
CA ASP A 36 14.50 0.13 3.71
C ASP A 36 14.12 1.33 4.61
N PHE A 37 14.89 1.52 5.69
CA PHE A 37 14.67 2.63 6.62
C PHE A 37 14.90 4.01 6.02
N LEU A 38 15.78 4.10 5.02
CA LEU A 38 16.18 5.34 4.37
C LEU A 38 15.19 5.78 3.28
N THR A 39 14.32 4.87 2.86
CA THR A 39 13.34 5.07 1.80
C THR A 39 12.43 6.24 2.17
N ASP A 40 12.25 7.22 1.29
CA ASP A 40 11.28 8.30 1.51
C ASP A 40 9.85 7.76 1.39
N SER A 41 9.14 7.65 2.52
CA SER A 41 7.77 7.11 2.56
C SER A 41 6.75 8.01 1.87
N GLU A 42 6.94 9.32 1.93
CA GLU A 42 6.02 10.28 1.31
C GLU A 42 6.15 10.18 -0.22
N ALA A 43 7.38 10.20 -0.72
CA ALA A 43 7.66 10.05 -2.15
C ALA A 43 7.15 8.69 -2.68
N LEU A 44 7.39 7.60 -1.93
CA LEU A 44 6.93 6.27 -2.31
C LEU A 44 5.39 6.16 -2.27
N ALA A 45 4.73 6.74 -1.27
CA ALA A 45 3.27 6.77 -1.20
C ALA A 45 2.66 7.52 -2.39
N LYS A 46 3.20 8.69 -2.75
CA LYS A 46 2.78 9.45 -3.93
C LYS A 46 2.98 8.65 -5.21
N GLN A 47 4.10 7.94 -5.34
CA GLN A 47 4.36 7.07 -6.49
C GLN A 47 3.33 5.94 -6.56
N ILE A 48 3.09 5.23 -5.46
CA ILE A 48 2.10 4.15 -5.39
C ILE A 48 0.73 4.65 -5.80
N VAL A 49 0.27 5.77 -5.26
CA VAL A 49 -1.06 6.33 -5.59
C VAL A 49 -1.13 6.80 -7.05
N LYS A 50 -0.02 7.25 -7.63
CA LYS A 50 0.05 7.63 -9.05
C LYS A 50 -0.03 6.43 -9.99
N PHE A 51 0.60 5.31 -9.64
CA PHE A 51 0.67 4.12 -10.50
C PHE A 51 -0.44 3.09 -10.23
N GLU A 52 -1.09 3.12 -9.07
CA GLU A 52 -2.19 2.22 -8.74
C GLU A 52 -3.54 2.93 -8.91
N PRO A 53 -4.28 2.67 -10.01
CA PRO A 53 -5.56 3.34 -10.31
C PRO A 53 -6.65 3.02 -9.29
N LEU A 54 -6.46 1.98 -8.47
CA LEU A 54 -7.33 1.66 -7.34
C LEU A 54 -7.26 2.72 -6.23
N LEU A 55 -6.14 3.44 -6.13
CA LEU A 55 -5.88 4.43 -5.10
C LEU A 55 -6.17 5.84 -5.63
N MET A 56 -6.89 6.62 -4.81
CA MET A 56 -7.12 8.04 -5.07
C MET A 56 -6.06 8.86 -4.32
N GLN A 57 -5.68 10.03 -4.87
CA GLN A 57 -4.67 10.93 -4.26
C GLN A 57 -4.89 11.21 -2.77
N LYS A 58 -6.15 11.32 -2.33
CA LYS A 58 -6.53 11.49 -0.91
C LYS A 58 -6.10 10.35 0.05
N ARG A 59 -5.57 9.24 -0.49
CA ARG A 59 -5.10 8.09 0.30
C ARG A 59 -3.58 8.05 0.43
N ALA A 60 -2.84 9.04 -0.09
CA ALA A 60 -1.38 9.11 0.03
C ALA A 60 -0.94 9.04 1.50
N ASP A 61 -1.49 9.88 2.37
CA ASP A 61 -1.18 9.89 3.81
C ASP A 61 -1.48 8.55 4.49
N GLN A 62 -2.52 7.84 4.03
CA GLN A 62 -2.87 6.52 4.55
C GLN A 62 -1.82 5.48 4.13
N VAL A 63 -1.37 5.54 2.87
CA VAL A 63 -0.35 4.63 2.33
C VAL A 63 1.01 4.90 2.99
N GLU A 64 1.37 6.17 3.19
CA GLU A 64 2.60 6.58 3.89
C GLU A 64 2.67 5.97 5.30
N LYS A 65 1.60 6.08 6.09
CA LYS A 65 1.53 5.47 7.43
C LYS A 65 1.68 3.94 7.40
N LEU A 66 1.22 3.28 6.34
CA LEU A 66 1.37 1.83 6.17
C LEU A 66 2.81 1.47 5.84
N ILE A 67 3.48 2.26 4.98
CA ILE A 67 4.89 2.10 4.64
C ILE A 67 5.76 2.30 5.90
N GLU A 68 5.53 3.35 6.68
CA GLU A 68 6.25 3.60 7.93
C GLU A 68 6.11 2.45 8.93
N ARG A 69 4.91 1.87 9.06
CA ARG A 69 4.71 0.67 9.88
C ARG A 69 5.49 -0.54 9.37
N LEU A 70 5.60 -0.71 8.06
CA LEU A 70 6.38 -1.80 7.45
C LEU A 70 7.89 -1.61 7.63
N LYS A 71 8.40 -0.38 7.70
CA LYS A 71 9.81 -0.12 7.97
C LYS A 71 10.24 -0.58 9.35
N VAL A 72 9.50 -0.19 10.40
CA VAL A 72 9.71 -0.63 11.80
C VAL A 72 9.59 -2.16 11.93
N MET A 73 8.72 -2.73 11.09
CA MET A 73 8.59 -4.13 10.69
C MET A 73 9.85 -4.93 10.34
N ALA A 74 10.53 -4.41 9.33
CA ALA A 74 11.53 -5.07 8.51
C ALA A 74 12.97 -4.88 9.03
N SER A 75 13.04 -4.32 10.25
CA SER A 75 14.20 -3.98 11.07
C SER A 75 14.72 -5.17 11.86
#